data_AF-A7B352-F1
#
_entry.id   AF-A7B352-F1
#
_cell.length_a   1.000
_cell.length_b   1.000
_cell.length_c   1.000
_cell.angle_alpha   90.00
_cell.angle_beta   90.00
_cell.angle_gamma   90.00
#
_symmetry.space_group_name_H-M   'P 1'
#
loop_
_entity.id
_entity.type
_entity.pdbx_description
1 polymer ?
#
loop_
_entity_poly.entity_id
_entity_poly.type
_entity_poly.pdbx_seq_one_letter_code
_entity_poly.pdbx_strand_id
1 'polypeptide(L)'
;MNEQTIILFFLIVSLGVTLSLYIFKAKKQMNYMGDERWEMIQLKSYRIASISTWLLIIVLLILPIFVDSQSTITIQRLTIFCLFYIGARNLLELSAIIYFDKQL
;
A
#
# COMPACT_ATOMS: atom_id res chain seq x y z
N MET A 1 -11.76 24.40 1.26
CA MET A 1 -11.41 23.33 0.30
C MET A 1 -12.59 22.39 0.19
N ASN A 2 -12.93 21.95 -1.03
CA ASN A 2 -14.03 21.01 -1.26
C ASN A 2 -13.58 19.57 -0.91
N GLU A 3 -14.49 18.72 -0.43
CA GLU A 3 -14.22 17.32 -0.08
C GLU A 3 -13.61 16.54 -1.25
N GLN A 4 -14.13 16.78 -2.45
CA GLN A 4 -13.62 16.17 -3.69
C GLN A 4 -12.18 16.56 -3.99
N THR A 5 -11.77 17.79 -3.69
CA THR A 5 -10.39 18.25 -3.89
C THR A 5 -9.43 17.52 -2.96
N ILE A 6 -9.85 17.25 -1.72
CA ILE A 6 -9.06 16.49 -0.74
C ILE A 6 -8.89 15.04 -1.19
N ILE A 7 -9.98 14.40 -1.62
CA ILE A 7 -9.95 13.02 -2.14
C ILE A 7 -9.02 12.92 -3.35
N LEU A 8 -9.14 13.85 -4.29
CA LEU A 8 -8.32 13.88 -5.50
C LEU A 8 -6.82 14.03 -5.15
N PHE A 9 -6.49 14.90 -4.20
CA PHE A 9 -5.12 15.07 -3.72
C PHE A 9 -4.55 13.75 -3.19
N PHE A 10 -5.27 13.05 -2.32
CA PHE A 10 -4.82 11.76 -1.80
C PHE A 10 -4.69 10.68 -2.89
N LEU A 11 -5.54 10.70 -3.90
CA LEU A 11 -5.45 9.77 -5.03
C LEU A 11 -4.17 10.02 -5.85
N ILE A 12 -3.84 11.28 -6.12
CA ILE A 12 -2.60 11.64 -6.81
C ILE A 12 -1.38 11.20 -5.99
N VAL A 13 -1.40 11.41 -4.67
CA VAL A 13 -0.32 10.94 -3.77
C VAL A 13 -0.20 9.42 -3.79
N SER A 14 -1.31 8.68 -3.67
CA SER A 14 -1.34 7.21 -3.74
C SER A 14 -0.74 6.68 -5.05
N LEU A 15 -1.08 7.32 -6.17
CA LEU A 15 -0.53 7.00 -7.47
C LEU A 15 0.97 7.31 -7.55
N GLY A 16 1.40 8.48 -7.07
CA GLY A 16 2.81 8.86 -7.04
C GLY A 16 3.66 7.90 -6.21
N VAL A 17 3.17 7.46 -5.04
CA VAL A 17 3.83 6.46 -4.20
C VAL A 17 3.93 5.12 -4.92
N THR A 18 2.86 4.69 -5.57
CA THR A 18 2.81 3.42 -6.29
C THR A 18 3.83 3.40 -7.43
N LEU A 19 3.86 4.45 -8.26
CA LEU A 19 4.86 4.58 -9.32
C LEU A 19 6.29 4.62 -8.76
N SER A 20 6.50 5.40 -7.69
CA SER A 20 7.81 5.51 -7.04
C SER A 20 8.31 4.16 -6.54
N LEU A 21 7.44 3.33 -5.96
CA LEU A 21 7.77 1.97 -5.51
C LEU A 21 8.26 1.09 -6.66
N TYR A 22 7.53 1.06 -7.77
CA TYR A 22 7.91 0.22 -8.90
C TYR A 22 9.20 0.71 -9.58
N ILE A 23 9.35 2.03 -9.77
CA ILE A 23 10.59 2.62 -10.31
C ILE A 23 11.77 2.32 -9.39
N PHE A 24 11.60 2.48 -8.08
CA PHE A 24 12.67 2.23 -7.11
C PHE A 24 13.09 0.76 -7.12
N LYS A 25 12.13 -0.16 -7.14
CA LYS A 25 12.40 -1.60 -7.25
C LYS A 25 13.15 -1.95 -8.53
N ALA A 26 12.72 -1.41 -9.67
CA ALA A 26 13.37 -1.64 -10.95
C ALA A 26 14.81 -1.12 -10.97
N LYS A 27 15.03 0.10 -10.46
CA LYS A 27 16.38 0.70 -10.36
C LYS A 27 17.30 -0.14 -9.48
N LYS A 28 16.80 -0.60 -8.33
CA LYS A 28 17.56 -1.45 -7.41
C LYS A 28 17.84 -2.83 -8.00
N GLN A 29 16.89 -3.43 -8.71
CA GLN A 29 17.13 -4.69 -9.44
C GLN A 29 18.32 -4.58 -10.39
N MET A 30 18.44 -3.47 -11.11
CA MET A 30 19.58 -3.23 -12.02
C MET A 30 20.90 -3.04 -11.26
N ASN A 31 20.88 -2.28 -10.16
CA ASN A 31 22.08 -2.01 -9.36
C ASN A 31 22.64 -3.25 -8.67
N TYR A 32 21.77 -4.12 -8.16
CA TYR A 32 22.17 -5.34 -7.45
C TYR A 32 22.42 -6.52 -8.41
N MET A 33 22.16 -6.37 -9.71
CA MET A 33 22.45 -7.39 -10.75
C MET A 33 21.92 -8.80 -10.43
N GLY A 34 20.81 -8.91 -9.68
CA GLY A 34 20.25 -10.21 -9.27
C GLY A 34 20.89 -10.84 -8.03
N ASP A 35 21.59 -10.06 -7.20
CA ASP A 35 22.10 -10.49 -5.90
C ASP A 35 20.97 -10.93 -4.95
N GLU A 36 21.19 -12.05 -4.25
CA GLU A 36 20.29 -12.61 -3.23
C GLU A 36 19.96 -11.59 -2.13
N ARG A 37 20.85 -10.64 -1.85
CA ARG A 37 20.60 -9.54 -0.90
C ARG A 37 19.37 -8.72 -1.26
N TRP A 38 19.21 -8.42 -2.54
CA TRP A 38 18.08 -7.64 -3.02
C TRP A 38 16.76 -8.43 -2.92
N GLU A 39 16.80 -9.72 -3.21
CA GLU A 39 15.64 -10.61 -3.00
C GLU A 39 15.25 -10.68 -1.52
N MET A 40 16.23 -10.81 -0.61
CA MET A 40 15.98 -10.79 0.83
C MET A 40 15.34 -9.47 1.31
N ILE A 41 15.81 -8.32 0.79
CA ILE A 41 15.22 -7.00 1.10
C ILE A 41 13.78 -6.95 0.62
N GLN A 42 13.50 -7.39 -0.62
CA GLN A 42 12.15 -7.43 -1.17
C GLN A 42 11.21 -8.32 -0.36
N LEU A 43 11.67 -9.51 0.06
CA LEU A 43 10.87 -10.43 0.86
C LEU A 43 10.56 -9.85 2.24
N LYS A 44 11.54 -9.22 2.91
CA LYS A 44 11.32 -8.55 4.19
C LYS A 44 10.35 -7.37 4.07
N SER A 45 10.51 -6.53 3.05
CA SER A 45 9.60 -5.40 2.82
C SER A 45 8.19 -5.86 2.48
N TYR A 46 8.06 -6.90 1.64
CA TYR A 46 6.78 -7.50 1.28
C TYR A 46 6.09 -8.09 2.51
N ARG A 47 6.84 -8.72 3.42
CA ARG A 47 6.29 -9.25 4.68
C ARG A 47 5.72 -8.13 5.54
N ILE A 48 6.41 -6.99 5.66
CA ILE A 48 5.89 -5.81 6.37
C ILE A 48 4.62 -5.29 5.70
N ALA A 49 4.63 -5.11 4.38
CA ALA A 49 3.44 -4.65 3.65
C ALA A 49 2.27 -5.64 3.79
N SER A 50 2.53 -6.94 3.87
CA SER A 50 1.51 -7.97 4.04
C SER A 50 0.81 -7.92 5.41
N ILE A 51 1.44 -7.32 6.44
CA ILE A 51 0.78 -7.07 7.74
C ILE A 51 -0.42 -6.14 7.54
N SER A 52 -0.34 -5.15 6.64
CA SER A 52 -1.49 -4.28 6.37
C SER A 52 -2.66 -5.05 5.77
N THR A 53 -2.38 -6.08 4.97
CA THR A 53 -3.42 -6.95 4.39
C THR A 53 -4.10 -7.79 5.45
N TRP A 54 -3.32 -8.37 6.37
CA TRP A 54 -3.89 -9.10 7.51
C TRP A 54 -4.75 -8.18 8.38
N LEU A 55 -4.30 -6.96 8.64
CA LEU A 55 -5.08 -5.97 9.38
C LEU A 55 -6.38 -5.63 8.65
N LEU A 56 -6.33 -5.40 7.33
CA LEU A 56 -7.53 -5.14 6.53
C LEU A 56 -8.54 -6.29 6.62
N ILE A 57 -8.08 -7.54 6.52
CA ILE A 57 -8.94 -8.72 6.63
C ILE A 57 -9.64 -8.74 7.99
N ILE A 58 -8.91 -8.51 9.08
CA ILE A 58 -9.48 -8.48 10.44
C ILE A 58 -10.54 -7.37 10.55
N VAL A 59 -10.25 -6.17 10.04
CA VAL A 59 -11.21 -5.06 10.02
C VAL A 59 -12.46 -5.43 9.23
N LEU A 60 -12.32 -6.02 8.03
CA LEU A 60 -13.45 -6.42 7.19
C LEU A 60 -14.29 -7.54 7.81
N LEU A 61 -13.70 -8.45 8.58
CA LEU A 61 -14.43 -9.50 9.29
C LEU A 61 -15.23 -8.97 10.48
N ILE A 62 -14.71 -7.94 11.16
CA ILE A 62 -15.31 -7.36 12.36
C ILE A 62 -16.37 -6.32 12.01
N LEU A 63 -16.19 -5.58 10.91
CA LEU A 63 -17.07 -4.48 10.50
C LEU A 63 -18.57 -4.87 10.40
N PRO A 64 -18.96 -6.06 9.86
CA PRO A 64 -20.36 -6.49 9.82
C PRO A 64 -21.03 -6.65 11.19
N ILE A 65 -20.26 -6.81 12.27
CA ILE A 65 -20.80 -6.95 13.64
C ILE A 65 -21.32 -5.59 14.14
N PHE A 66 -20.77 -4.49 13.63
CA PHE A 66 -21.07 -3.12 14.08
C PHE A 66 -21.98 -2.34 13.12
N VAL A 67 -22.21 -2.86 11.92
CA VAL A 67 -22.93 -2.15 10.86
C VAL A 67 -24.29 -2.82 10.64
N ASP A 68 -25.34 -2.01 10.47
CA ASP A 68 -26.69 -2.50 10.17
C ASP A 68 -26.70 -3.26 8.84
N SER A 69 -27.41 -4.38 8.82
CA SER A 69 -27.71 -5.21 7.65
C SER A 69 -28.24 -4.45 6.43
N GLN A 70 -28.89 -3.29 6.63
CA GLN A 70 -29.43 -2.45 5.56
C GLN A 70 -28.45 -1.38 5.05
N SER A 71 -27.26 -1.26 5.65
CA SER A 71 -26.26 -0.29 5.22
C SER A 71 -25.75 -0.60 3.81
N THR A 72 -25.78 0.40 2.93
CA THR A 72 -25.30 0.27 1.55
C THR A 72 -24.05 1.12 1.32
N ILE A 73 -23.11 0.58 0.55
CA ILE A 73 -21.93 1.31 0.09
C ILE A 73 -22.04 1.47 -1.43
N THR A 74 -21.84 2.69 -1.92
CA THR A 74 -21.76 2.93 -3.36
C THR A 74 -20.44 2.40 -3.91
N ILE A 75 -20.47 1.88 -5.14
CA ILE A 75 -19.28 1.36 -5.82
C ILE A 75 -18.19 2.44 -5.89
N GLN A 76 -18.55 3.70 -6.14
CA GLN A 76 -17.60 4.80 -6.18
C GLN A 76 -16.82 4.96 -4.85
N ARG A 77 -17.52 4.92 -3.71
CA ARG A 77 -16.88 5.04 -2.39
C ARG A 77 -15.99 3.83 -2.11
N LEU A 78 -16.46 2.62 -2.44
CA LEU A 78 -15.67 1.40 -2.30
C LEU A 78 -14.36 1.47 -3.10
N THR A 79 -14.43 1.92 -4.36
CA THR A 79 -13.25 2.07 -5.22
C THR A 79 -12.24 3.05 -4.64
N ILE A 80 -12.70 4.19 -4.10
CA ILE A 80 -11.81 5.17 -3.46
C ILE A 80 -11.09 4.55 -2.25
N PHE A 81 -11.83 3.84 -1.38
CA PHE A 81 -11.21 3.16 -0.24
C PHE A 81 -10.18 2.11 -0.66
N CYS A 82 -10.49 1.31 -1.70
CA CYS A 82 -9.54 0.35 -2.25
C CYS A 82 -8.26 1.02 -2.76
N LEU A 83 -8.37 2.13 -3.50
CA LEU A 83 -7.22 2.87 -4.03
C LEU A 83 -6.37 3.51 -2.92
N PHE A 84 -7.00 4.00 -1.85
CA PHE A 84 -6.28 4.50 -0.69
C PHE A 84 -5.56 3.37 0.06
N TYR A 85 -6.21 2.22 0.22
CA TYR A 85 -5.58 1.06 0.83
C TYR A 85 -4.36 0.59 0.03
N ILE A 86 -4.47 0.51 -1.29
CA ILE A 86 -3.34 0.15 -2.17
C ILE A 86 -2.18 1.16 -2.00
N GLY A 87 -2.49 2.45 -2.01
CA GLY A 87 -1.48 3.50 -1.79
C GLY A 87 -0.77 3.38 -0.46
N ALA A 88 -1.52 3.18 0.62
CA ALA A 88 -0.97 3.01 1.97
C ALA A 88 -0.10 1.76 2.08
N ARG A 89 -0.56 0.62 1.53
CA ARG A 89 0.22 -0.63 1.47
C ARG A 89 1.54 -0.41 0.71
N ASN A 90 1.48 0.25 -0.44
CA ASN A 90 2.67 0.52 -1.25
C ASN A 90 3.64 1.49 -0.56
N LEU A 91 3.13 2.45 0.22
CA LEU A 91 3.94 3.34 1.04
C LEU A 91 4.69 2.55 2.13
N LEU A 92 3.99 1.65 2.83
CA LEU A 92 4.60 0.77 3.81
C LEU A 92 5.71 -0.09 3.18
N GLU A 93 5.45 -0.65 2.01
CA GLU A 93 6.45 -1.43 1.28
C GLU A 93 7.66 -0.58 0.88
N LEU A 94 7.44 0.60 0.31
CA LEU A 94 8.50 1.54 -0.09
C LEU A 94 9.39 1.93 1.11
N SER A 95 8.76 2.32 2.22
CA SER A 95 9.47 2.71 3.43
C SER A 95 10.29 1.55 4.02
N ALA A 96 9.74 0.33 4.00
CA ALA A 96 10.44 -0.87 4.41
C ALA A 96 11.64 -1.20 3.52
N ILE A 97 11.51 -1.07 2.19
CA ILE A 97 12.65 -1.25 1.27
C ILE A 97 13.75 -0.25 1.62
N ILE A 98 13.42 1.05 1.75
CA ILE A 98 14.42 2.09 2.05
C ILE A 98 15.10 1.84 3.40
N TYR A 99 14.35 1.34 4.39
CA TYR A 99 14.90 1.01 5.70
C TYR A 99 15.87 -0.18 5.64
N PHE A 100 15.45 -1.31 5.05
CA PHE A 100 16.28 -2.51 4.99
C PHE A 100 17.48 -2.36 4.05
N ASP A 101 17.35 -1.59 2.97
CA ASP A 101 18.45 -1.26 2.05
C ASP A 101 19.56 -0.44 2.70
N LYS A 102 19.27 0.30 3.78
CA LYS A 102 20.29 1.01 4.57
C LYS A 102 20.94 0.13 5.64
N GLN A 103 20.28 -0.96 6.02
CA GLN A 103 20.68 -1.80 7.15
C GLN A 103 21.47 -3.04 6.72
N LEU A 104 21.19 -3.60 5.53
CA LEU A 104 21.85 -4.76 4.93
C LEU A 104 22.84 -4.35 3.85
#